data_AF-A0A1S8Y3X1-F1
#
_entry.id   AF-A0A1S8Y3X1-F1
#
_cell.length_a   1.000
_cell.length_b   1.000
_cell.length_c   1.000
_cell.angle_alpha   90.00
_cell.angle_beta   90.00
_cell.angle_gamma   90.00
#
_symmetry.space_group_name_H-M   'P 1'
#
loop_
_entity.id
_entity.type
_entity.pdbx_description
1 polymer ?
#
loop_
_entity_poly.entity_id
_entity_poly.type
_entity_poly.pdbx_seq_one_letter_code
_entity_poly.pdbx_strand_id
1 'polypeptide(L)'
;MKSNCESEITLIKLFLGTIYLTICSLIFLLLAGMLIDFIFDGEISLKGEWLFNILAGSIIIGISGSLGSWIFAKIDERKTRKSPPSDPD
;
A
#
# COMPACT_ATOMS: atom_id res chain seq x y z
N MET A 1 -7.27 13.71 -31.16
CA MET A 1 -5.99 13.12 -30.69
C MET A 1 -5.40 14.00 -29.58
N LYS A 2 -6.01 14.02 -28.39
CA LYS A 2 -5.60 14.86 -27.25
C LYS A 2 -6.21 14.32 -25.95
N SER A 3 -5.74 13.15 -25.50
CA SER A 3 -6.22 12.53 -24.24
C SER A 3 -5.21 11.54 -23.63
N ASN A 4 -3.90 11.71 -23.85
CA ASN A 4 -2.88 10.86 -23.20
C ASN A 4 -2.03 11.61 -22.17
N CYS A 5 -2.07 12.95 -22.10
CA CYS A 5 -1.18 13.71 -21.23
C CYS A 5 -1.76 13.96 -19.82
N GLU A 6 -3.10 14.12 -19.69
CA GLU A 6 -3.72 14.35 -18.38
C GLU A 6 -3.81 13.10 -17.50
N SER A 7 -3.98 11.92 -18.11
CA SER A 7 -3.99 10.63 -17.42
C SER A 7 -2.62 10.30 -16.83
N GLU A 8 -1.53 10.58 -17.55
CA GLU A 8 -0.16 10.38 -17.06
C GLU A 8 0.15 11.23 -15.81
N ILE A 9 -0.23 12.51 -15.82
CA ILE A 9 -0.03 13.39 -14.65
C ILE A 9 -0.86 12.90 -13.46
N THR A 10 -2.08 12.41 -13.69
CA THR A 10 -2.95 11.86 -12.65
C THR A 10 -2.37 10.57 -12.06
N LEU A 11 -1.85 9.66 -12.89
CA LEU A 11 -1.21 8.42 -12.46
C LEU A 11 0.07 8.70 -11.66
N ILE A 12 0.90 9.65 -12.09
CA ILE A 12 2.11 10.05 -11.36
C ILE A 12 1.75 10.60 -9.98
N LYS A 13 0.71 11.42 -9.87
CA LYS A 13 0.22 11.93 -8.57
C LYS A 13 -0.29 10.81 -7.66
N LEU A 14 -1.04 9.84 -8.20
CA LEU A 14 -1.50 8.68 -7.44
C LEU A 14 -0.35 7.80 -6.97
N PHE A 15 0.66 7.60 -7.82
CA PHE A 15 1.86 6.84 -7.47
C PHE A 15 2.67 7.55 -6.38
N LEU A 16 2.89 8.86 -6.53
CA LEU A 16 3.58 9.67 -5.53
C LEU A 16 2.82 9.71 -4.20
N GLY A 17 1.48 9.80 -4.25
CA GLY A 17 0.62 9.70 -3.06
C GLY A 17 0.71 8.34 -2.39
N THR A 18 0.72 7.26 -3.17
CA THR A 18 0.91 5.88 -2.65
C THR A 18 2.26 5.73 -1.96
N ILE A 19 3.35 6.21 -2.57
CA ILE A 19 4.69 6.19 -1.96
C ILE A 19 4.70 7.02 -0.67
N TYR A 20 4.14 8.23 -0.70
CA TYR A 20 4.08 9.12 0.46
C TYR A 20 3.35 8.46 1.62
N LEU A 21 2.14 7.92 1.37
CA LEU A 21 1.37 7.22 2.39
C LEU A 21 2.08 5.96 2.90
N THR A 22 2.80 5.25 2.05
CA THR A 22 3.59 4.07 2.44
C THR A 22 4.73 4.46 3.39
N ILE A 23 5.48 5.51 3.05
CA ILE A 23 6.56 6.03 3.90
C ILE A 23 6.01 6.56 5.22
N CYS A 24 4.93 7.35 5.18
CA CYS A 24 4.26 7.84 6.39
C CYS A 24 3.77 6.69 7.29
N SER A 25 3.19 5.64 6.70
CA SER A 25 2.71 4.48 7.45
C SER A 25 3.85 3.70 8.09
N LEU A 26 4.99 3.54 7.39
CA LEU A 26 6.19 2.93 7.96
C LEU A 26 6.71 3.71 9.17
N ILE A 27 6.83 5.03 9.05
CA ILE A 27 7.26 5.90 10.16
C ILE A 27 6.28 5.79 11.33
N PHE A 28 4.97 5.80 11.06
CA PHE A 28 3.96 5.67 12.10
C PHE A 28 4.04 4.34 12.84
N LEU A 29 4.23 3.22 12.14
CA LEU A 29 4.37 1.90 12.75
C LEU A 29 5.62 1.81 13.64
N LEU A 30 6.73 2.40 13.21
CA LEU A 30 7.96 2.49 14.02
C LEU A 30 7.73 3.30 15.30
N LEU A 31 7.10 4.47 15.19
CA LEU A 31 6.77 5.32 16.35
C LEU A 31 5.81 4.61 17.30
N ALA A 32 4.76 3.98 16.76
CA ALA A 32 3.75 3.28 17.55
C ALA A 32 4.38 2.11 18.33
N GLY A 33 5.25 1.33 17.69
CA GLY A 33 5.92 0.26 18.41
C GLY A 33 6.89 0.79 19.48
N MET A 34 7.64 1.88 19.21
CA MET A 34 8.54 2.48 20.21
C MET A 34 7.74 2.98 21.42
N LEU A 35 6.54 3.52 21.17
CA LEU A 35 5.62 3.95 22.21
C LEU A 35 5.10 2.76 23.04
N ILE A 36 4.74 1.65 22.37
CA ILE A 36 4.31 0.43 23.06
C ILE A 36 5.43 -0.10 23.96
N ASP A 37 6.65 -0.21 23.45
CA ASP A 37 7.80 -0.66 24.25
C ASP A 37 8.05 0.26 25.45
N PHE A 38 7.98 1.58 25.22
CA PHE A 38 8.13 2.56 26.29
C PHE A 38 7.05 2.45 27.36
N ILE A 39 5.79 2.19 26.98
CA ILE A 39 4.66 2.07 27.92
C ILE A 39 4.72 0.75 28.70
N PHE A 40 5.06 -0.37 28.05
CA PHE A 40 4.99 -1.69 28.65
C PHE A 40 6.26 -2.08 29.43
N ASP A 41 7.44 -1.80 28.90
CA ASP A 41 8.71 -2.19 29.52
C ASP A 41 9.38 -1.05 30.30
N GLY A 42 9.01 0.21 30.07
CA GLY A 42 9.61 1.37 30.74
C GLY A 42 11.08 1.64 30.36
N GLU A 43 11.68 0.76 29.58
CA GLU A 43 13.00 0.87 28.97
C GLU A 43 12.88 0.68 27.46
N ILE A 44 13.70 1.43 26.70
CA ILE A 44 13.82 1.25 25.25
C ILE A 44 14.73 0.04 24.99
N SER A 45 14.30 -1.14 25.43
CA SER A 45 15.00 -2.39 25.14
C SER A 45 14.73 -2.74 23.69
N LEU A 46 15.58 -2.22 22.78
CA LEU A 46 15.66 -2.57 21.36
C LEU A 46 16.08 -4.05 21.18
N LYS A 47 15.30 -4.96 21.74
CA LYS A 47 15.51 -6.39 21.62
C LYS A 47 15.18 -6.75 20.18
N GLY A 48 16.09 -7.43 19.48
CA GLY A 48 15.94 -7.75 18.05
C GLY A 48 14.62 -8.46 17.70
N GLU A 49 13.96 -9.08 18.69
CA GLU A 49 12.64 -9.70 18.57
C GLU A 49 11.52 -8.69 18.27
N TRP A 50 11.55 -7.48 18.85
CA TRP A 50 10.56 -6.43 18.56
C TRP A 50 10.72 -5.88 17.14
N LEU A 51 11.97 -5.63 16.72
CA LEU A 51 12.29 -5.25 15.35
C LEU A 51 11.83 -6.33 14.35
N PHE A 52 12.00 -7.60 14.70
CA PHE A 52 11.56 -8.72 13.86
C PHE A 52 10.03 -8.80 13.76
N ASN A 53 9.31 -8.58 14.86
CA ASN A 53 7.84 -8.59 14.87
C ASN A 53 7.25 -7.44 14.05
N ILE A 54 7.82 -6.22 14.15
CA ILE A 54 7.40 -5.09 13.32
C ILE A 54 7.72 -5.33 11.86
N LEU A 55 8.93 -5.84 11.56
CA LEU A 55 9.31 -6.15 10.20
C LEU A 55 8.38 -7.22 9.61
N ALA A 56 8.14 -8.32 10.33
CA ALA A 56 7.24 -9.38 9.90
C ALA A 56 5.79 -8.86 9.72
N GLY A 57 5.28 -8.07 10.66
CA GLY A 57 3.96 -7.46 10.57
C GLY A 57 3.82 -6.53 9.36
N SER A 58 4.83 -5.69 9.10
CA SER A 58 4.85 -4.79 7.94
C SER A 58 4.87 -5.56 6.62
N ILE A 59 5.63 -6.67 6.56
CA ILE A 59 5.69 -7.55 5.39
C ILE A 59 4.33 -8.20 5.15
N ILE A 60 3.66 -8.73 6.19
CA ILE A 60 2.34 -9.37 6.07
C ILE A 60 1.30 -8.37 5.57
N ILE A 61 1.24 -7.18 6.17
CA ILE A 61 0.29 -6.13 5.77
C ILE A 61 0.58 -5.65 4.34
N GLY A 62 1.85 -5.43 4.01
CA GLY A 62 2.28 -4.99 2.68
C GLY A 62 1.99 -6.01 1.59
N ILE A 63 2.28 -7.30 1.84
CA ILE A 63 1.97 -8.40 0.94
C ILE A 63 0.45 -8.53 0.77
N SER A 64 -0.32 -8.49 1.86
CA SER A 64 -1.79 -8.61 1.82
C SER A 64 -2.45 -7.48 1.02
N GLY A 65 -2.00 -6.24 1.21
CA GLY A 65 -2.48 -5.08 0.44
C GLY A 65 -2.12 -5.18 -1.04
N SER A 66 -0.90 -5.61 -1.36
CA SER A 66 -0.42 -5.74 -2.74
C SER A 66 -1.13 -6.88 -3.49
N LEU A 67 -1.32 -8.03 -2.85
CA LEU A 67 -2.07 -9.16 -3.41
C LEU A 67 -3.54 -8.82 -3.64
N GLY A 68 -4.18 -8.10 -2.70
CA GLY A 68 -5.55 -7.64 -2.87
C GLY A 68 -5.70 -6.77 -4.12
N SER A 69 -4.79 -5.80 -4.31
CA SER A 69 -4.78 -4.93 -5.50
C SER A 69 -4.58 -5.72 -6.79
N TRP A 70 -3.66 -6.70 -6.81
CA TRP A 70 -3.44 -7.57 -7.96
C TRP A 70 -4.68 -8.40 -8.32
N ILE A 71 -5.37 -8.97 -7.33
CA ILE A 71 -6.60 -9.75 -7.54
C ILE A 71 -7.70 -8.86 -8.12
N PHE A 72 -7.90 -7.65 -7.57
CA PHE A 72 -8.87 -6.70 -8.10
C PHE A 72 -8.56 -6.30 -9.54
N ALA A 73 -7.29 -6.05 -9.88
CA ALA A 73 -6.87 -5.78 -11.25
C ALA A 73 -7.19 -6.94 -12.20
N LYS A 74 -6.95 -8.20 -11.80
CA LYS A 74 -7.31 -9.39 -12.60
C LYS A 74 -8.81 -9.57 -12.77
N ILE A 75 -9.62 -9.18 -11.79
CA ILE A 75 -11.08 -9.23 -11.88
C ILE A 75 -11.57 -8.14 -12.85
N ASP A 76 -11.03 -6.94 -12.76
CA ASP A 76 -11.37 -5.81 -13.64
C ASP A 76 -11.02 -6.12 -15.11
N GLU A 77 -9.82 -6.67 -15.35
CA GLU A 77 -9.38 -7.16 -16.66
C GLU A 77 -10.32 -8.25 -17.23
N ARG A 78 -10.84 -9.14 -16.38
CA ARG A 78 -11.81 -10.16 -16.81
C ARG A 78 -13.21 -9.58 -17.09
N LYS A 79 -13.63 -8.54 -16.39
CA LYS A 79 -14.92 -7.88 -16.63
C LYS A 79 -14.90 -7.10 -17.94
N THR A 80 -13.85 -6.33 -18.18
CA THR A 80 -13.64 -5.58 -19.43
C THR A 80 -13.53 -6.51 -20.65
N ARG A 81 -12.94 -7.71 -20.52
CA ARG A 81 -12.94 -8.72 -21.61
C ARG A 81 -14.30 -9.34 -21.92
N LYS A 82 -15.24 -9.38 -20.98
CA LYS A 82 -16.56 -10.02 -21.15
C LYS A 82 -17.64 -9.07 -21.67
N SER A 83 -17.38 -7.77 -21.65
CA SER A 83 -18.30 -6.76 -22.18
C SER A 83 -17.76 -6.27 -23.53
N PRO A 84 -18.44 -6.52 -24.66
CA PRO A 84 -18.11 -5.84 -25.90
C PRO A 84 -18.38 -4.33 -25.72
N PRO A 85 -17.63 -3.43 -26.37
CA PRO A 85 -18.05 -2.04 -26.49
C PRO A 85 -19.44 -2.05 -27.14
N SER A 86 -20.43 -1.62 -26.38
CA SER A 86 -21.75 -1.31 -26.92
C SER A 86 -21.64 0.11 -27.47
N ASP A 87 -20.99 0.25 -28.62
CA ASP A 87 -21.10 1.49 -29.39
C ASP A 87 -22.56 1.60 -29.83
N PRO A 88 -23.28 2.68 -29.47
CA PRO A 88 -24.57 2.96 -30.07
C PRO A 88 -24.31 3.55 -31.46
N ASP A 89 -24.89 2.93 -32.48
CA ASP A 89 -25.06 3.52 -33.82
C ASP A 89 -25.79 4.88 -33.76
#